data_AF-A0A8T2ED56-F1
#
_entry.id   AF-A0A8T2ED56-F1
#
_cell.length_a   1.000
_cell.length_b   1.000
_cell.length_c   1.000
_cell.angle_alpha   90.00
_cell.angle_beta   90.00
_cell.angle_gamma   90.00
#
_symmetry.space_group_name_H-M   'P 1'
#
loop_
_entity.id
_entity.type
_entity.pdbx_description
1 polymer ?
#
loop_
_entity_poly.entity_id
_entity_poly.type
_entity_poly.pdbx_seq_one_letter_code
_entity_poly.pdbx_strand_id
1 'polypeptide(L)'
;MVRTNVVSFVLFAAIVLCIGSIQIDGQKHTAPWIPEDNSICCKEHPSVGRCLPNIDDSAEKGGKCWKFCIEGCETGGFCKLFGHKHICHCNCSG
;
A
#
# COMPACT_ATOMS: atom_id res chain seq x y z
N MET A 1 -31.56 -15.73 -35.80
CA MET A 1 -30.22 -15.16 -35.53
C MET A 1 -30.21 -14.00 -34.53
N VAL A 2 -31.36 -13.48 -34.07
CA VAL A 2 -31.44 -12.35 -33.11
C VAL A 2 -31.43 -12.81 -31.65
N ARG A 3 -31.98 -14.00 -31.37
CA ARG A 3 -32.16 -14.54 -30.00
C ARG A 3 -30.85 -14.87 -29.27
N THR A 4 -29.82 -15.32 -29.97
CA THR A 4 -28.52 -15.67 -29.37
C THR A 4 -27.74 -14.45 -28.86
N ASN A 5 -27.89 -13.31 -29.55
CA ASN A 5 -27.20 -12.07 -29.19
C ASN A 5 -27.79 -11.46 -27.91
N VAL A 6 -29.11 -11.48 -27.74
CA VAL A 6 -29.78 -10.94 -26.54
C VAL A 6 -29.40 -11.74 -25.28
N VAL A 7 -29.34 -13.07 -25.37
CA VAL A 7 -28.90 -13.93 -24.26
C VAL A 7 -27.45 -13.64 -23.88
N SER A 8 -26.60 -13.41 -24.88
CA SER A 8 -25.19 -13.04 -24.68
C SER A 8 -25.06 -11.72 -23.93
N PHE A 9 -25.78 -10.67 -24.36
CA PHE A 9 -25.71 -9.36 -23.68
C PHE A 9 -26.21 -9.38 -22.24
N VAL A 10 -27.24 -10.18 -21.93
CA VAL A 10 -27.75 -10.36 -20.56
C VAL A 10 -26.72 -11.05 -19.66
N LEU A 11 -26.04 -12.09 -20.18
CA LEU A 11 -24.97 -12.78 -19.46
C LEU A 11 -23.77 -11.87 -19.20
N PHE A 12 -23.34 -11.09 -20.19
CA PHE A 12 -22.25 -10.13 -20.02
C PHE A 12 -22.58 -9.05 -18.99
N ALA A 13 -23.82 -8.53 -18.99
CA ALA A 13 -24.26 -7.56 -17.99
C ALA A 13 -24.24 -8.14 -16.56
N ALA A 14 -24.65 -9.41 -16.39
CA ALA A 14 -24.60 -10.09 -15.10
C ALA A 14 -23.16 -10.28 -14.59
N ILE A 15 -22.22 -10.62 -15.48
CA ILE A 15 -20.79 -10.79 -15.12
C ILE A 15 -20.17 -9.45 -14.70
N VAL A 16 -20.47 -8.36 -15.41
CA VAL A 16 -19.94 -7.02 -15.08
C VAL A 16 -20.44 -6.53 -13.71
N LEU A 17 -21.67 -6.86 -13.32
CA LEU A 17 -22.20 -6.55 -11.99
C LEU A 17 -21.48 -7.32 -10.86
N CYS A 18 -20.92 -8.50 -11.14
CA CYS A 18 -20.25 -9.33 -10.14
C CYS A 18 -18.77 -8.95 -9.87
N ILE A 19 -18.14 -8.12 -10.69
CA ILE A 19 -16.71 -7.76 -10.55
C ILE A 19 -16.51 -6.58 -9.58
N GLY A 20 -17.59 -5.92 -9.15
CA GLY A 20 -17.57 -4.68 -8.36
C GLY A 20 -17.22 -4.80 -6.87
N SER A 21 -16.61 -5.89 -6.38
CA SER A 21 -16.37 -6.04 -4.93
C SER A 21 -15.10 -6.79 -4.55
N ILE A 22 -14.02 -6.68 -5.34
CA ILE A 22 -12.70 -7.14 -4.88
C ILE A 22 -12.03 -5.99 -4.10
N GLN A 23 -12.52 -5.74 -2.89
CA GLN A 23 -11.76 -4.98 -1.89
C GLN A 23 -10.62 -5.89 -1.42
N ILE A 24 -9.40 -5.69 -1.93
CA ILE A 24 -8.19 -6.20 -1.25
C ILE A 24 -7.92 -5.23 -0.11
N ASP A 25 -8.71 -5.39 0.96
CA ASP A 25 -8.49 -4.67 2.20
C ASP A 25 -7.31 -5.34 2.92
N GLY A 26 -6.10 -4.87 2.62
CA GLY A 26 -4.90 -5.20 3.38
C GLY A 26 -4.84 -4.44 4.70
N GLN A 27 -5.97 -4.25 5.38
CA GLN A 27 -6.03 -3.53 6.65
C GLN A 27 -5.75 -4.49 7.79
N LYS A 28 -4.51 -4.39 8.29
CA LYS A 28 -4.02 -4.72 9.63
C LYS A 28 -4.97 -5.54 10.51
N HIS A 29 -4.72 -6.84 10.59
CA HIS A 29 -5.02 -7.62 11.79
C HIS A 29 -4.04 -7.20 12.91
N THR A 30 -4.32 -6.11 13.62
CA THR A 30 -3.71 -5.85 14.92
C THR A 30 -4.68 -6.31 15.99
N ALA A 31 -4.24 -7.24 16.84
CA ALA A 31 -5.05 -7.82 17.89
C ALA A 31 -5.53 -6.73 18.89
N PRO A 32 -6.77 -6.82 19.44
CA PRO A 32 -7.40 -5.73 20.22
C PRO A 32 -6.67 -5.29 21.50
N TRP A 33 -5.61 -5.97 21.91
CA TRP A 33 -4.88 -5.77 23.18
C TRP A 33 -3.48 -5.15 23.00
N ILE A 34 -3.09 -4.80 21.76
CA ILE A 34 -1.83 -4.09 21.53
C ILE A 34 -2.13 -2.60 21.65
N PRO A 35 -1.60 -1.87 22.65
CA PRO A 35 -1.72 -0.42 22.66
C PRO A 35 -1.13 0.11 21.35
N GLU A 36 -1.94 0.82 20.58
CA GLU A 36 -1.54 1.38 19.29
C GLU A 36 -0.48 2.43 19.58
N ASP A 37 0.78 2.04 19.44
CA ASP A 37 1.88 2.98 19.52
C ASP A 37 1.71 3.92 18.33
N ASN A 38 1.45 5.21 18.58
CA ASN A 38 1.41 6.21 17.51
C ASN A 38 2.79 6.45 16.86
N SER A 39 3.76 5.55 17.09
CA SER A 39 5.07 5.63 16.46
C SER A 39 4.92 5.40 14.96
N ILE A 40 5.60 6.26 14.18
CA ILE A 40 5.73 6.09 12.74
C ILE A 40 6.79 5.03 12.39
N CYS A 41 7.60 4.60 13.36
CA CYS A 41 8.71 3.68 13.17
C CYS A 41 8.27 2.22 13.09
N CYS A 42 9.12 1.36 12.52
CA CYS A 42 8.84 -0.06 12.29
C CYS A 42 7.55 -0.35 11.48
N LYS A 43 7.08 0.59 10.65
CA LYS A 43 5.78 0.49 9.96
C LYS A 43 5.87 0.91 8.52
N GLU A 44 5.05 0.27 7.69
CA GLU A 44 4.77 0.70 6.34
C GLU A 44 3.83 1.90 6.31
N HIS A 45 4.11 2.87 5.44
CA HIS A 45 3.31 4.07 5.23
C HIS A 45 2.86 4.19 3.76
N PRO A 46 1.79 3.47 3.36
CA PRO A 46 1.23 3.59 2.01
C PRO A 46 0.74 5.01 1.67
N SER A 47 0.43 5.82 2.68
CA SER A 47 0.01 7.22 2.56
C SER A 47 1.08 8.13 1.95
N VAL A 48 2.38 7.80 2.11
CA VAL A 48 3.51 8.49 1.45
C VAL A 48 3.50 8.21 -0.07
N GLY A 49 2.77 7.19 -0.50
CA GLY A 49 2.66 6.76 -1.88
C GLY A 49 3.73 5.75 -2.29
N ARG A 50 3.73 5.39 -3.59
CA ARG A 50 4.75 4.51 -4.17
C ARG A 50 6.11 5.18 -4.07
N CYS A 51 7.14 4.44 -3.69
CA CYS A 51 8.50 4.97 -3.60
C CYS A 51 9.48 4.22 -4.51
N LEU A 52 10.58 4.87 -4.90
CA LEU A 52 11.62 4.32 -5.77
C LEU A 52 12.90 4.05 -4.96
N PRO A 53 13.40 2.81 -4.93
CA PRO A 53 14.67 2.48 -4.28
C PRO A 53 15.84 3.30 -4.84
N ASN A 54 16.78 3.67 -3.98
CA ASN A 54 17.96 4.52 -4.22
C ASN A 54 17.67 5.98 -4.62
N ILE A 55 16.40 6.38 -4.62
CA ILE A 55 15.95 7.75 -4.93
C ILE A 55 15.15 8.29 -3.76
N ASP A 56 14.03 7.65 -3.45
CA ASP A 56 13.11 8.11 -2.42
C ASP A 56 13.56 7.75 -1.00
N ASP A 57 14.40 6.74 -0.84
CA ASP A 57 15.02 6.30 0.41
C ASP A 57 16.44 6.84 0.63
N SER A 58 16.94 7.68 -0.27
CA SER A 58 18.28 8.27 -0.16
C SER A 58 18.31 9.46 0.81
N ALA A 59 19.17 9.38 1.82
CA ALA A 59 19.47 10.49 2.73
C ALA A 59 20.11 11.69 1.99
N GLU A 60 21.09 11.41 1.13
CA GLU A 60 21.84 12.44 0.41
C GLU A 60 20.99 13.21 -0.60
N LYS A 61 20.08 12.52 -1.29
CA LYS A 61 19.18 13.13 -2.28
C LYS A 61 17.92 13.71 -1.63
N GLY A 62 17.79 13.60 -0.30
CA GLY A 62 16.61 14.05 0.43
C GLY A 62 15.33 13.39 -0.09
N GLY A 63 15.40 12.08 -0.33
CA GLY A 63 14.29 11.28 -0.84
C GLY A 63 13.07 11.37 0.08
N LYS A 64 11.87 11.32 -0.51
CA LYS A 64 10.62 11.54 0.23
C LYS A 64 10.39 10.53 1.36
N CYS A 65 10.82 9.28 1.15
CA CYS A 65 10.71 8.20 2.12
C CYS A 65 11.62 8.45 3.32
N TRP A 66 12.88 8.80 3.03
CA TRP A 66 13.85 9.18 4.05
C TRP A 66 13.34 10.37 4.87
N LYS A 67 12.93 11.45 4.20
CA LYS A 67 12.44 12.68 4.84
C LYS A 67 11.20 12.45 5.70
N PHE A 68 10.26 11.64 5.24
CA PHE A 68 9.07 11.34 6.03
C PHE A 68 9.43 10.60 7.33
N CYS A 69 10.34 9.63 7.26
CA CYS A 69 10.66 8.80 8.40
C CYS A 69 11.64 9.47 9.38
N ILE A 70 12.54 10.35 8.91
CA ILE A 70 13.55 10.99 9.78
C ILE A 70 12.93 11.93 10.84
N GLU A 71 11.67 12.36 10.65
CA GLU A 71 10.95 13.18 11.62
C GLU A 71 10.67 12.44 12.94
N GLY A 72 10.61 11.10 12.93
CA GLY A 72 10.31 10.29 14.12
C GLY A 72 11.22 9.08 14.31
N CYS A 73 12.02 8.70 13.31
CA CYS A 73 12.92 7.56 13.33
C CYS A 73 14.33 8.03 12.95
N GLU A 74 15.29 8.01 13.89
CA GLU A 74 16.65 8.55 13.71
C GLU A 74 17.40 7.97 12.49
N THR A 75 17.03 6.76 12.09
CA THR A 75 17.63 6.03 10.97
C THR A 75 16.84 6.17 9.66
N GLY A 76 15.85 7.07 9.61
CA GLY A 76 15.04 7.33 8.43
C GLY A 76 14.19 6.13 8.01
N GLY A 77 14.08 5.89 6.70
CA GLY A 77 13.28 4.80 6.15
C GLY A 77 13.71 4.41 4.74
N PHE A 78 13.19 3.27 4.29
CA PHE A 78 13.57 2.67 3.01
C PHE A 78 12.37 2.18 2.18
N CYS A 79 12.63 1.96 0.89
CA CYS A 79 11.62 1.47 -0.05
C CYS A 79 11.49 -0.06 -0.03
N LYS A 80 10.65 -0.58 0.87
CA LYS A 80 10.38 -2.02 1.00
C LYS A 80 9.49 -2.53 -0.13
N LEU A 81 9.87 -3.63 -0.76
CA LEU A 81 9.03 -4.30 -1.76
C LEU A 81 7.87 -5.03 -1.07
N PHE A 82 6.64 -4.71 -1.45
CA PHE A 82 5.42 -5.34 -0.97
C PHE A 82 4.57 -5.80 -2.17
N GLY A 83 4.57 -7.11 -2.43
CA GLY A 83 4.02 -7.66 -3.66
C GLY A 83 4.79 -7.15 -4.89
N HIS A 84 4.13 -6.34 -5.72
CA HIS A 84 4.71 -5.75 -6.94
C HIS A 84 4.98 -4.25 -6.86
N LYS A 85 4.89 -3.65 -5.66
CA LYS A 85 5.10 -2.21 -5.46
C LYS A 85 6.02 -1.96 -4.26
N HIS A 86 6.83 -0.91 -4.35
CA HIS A 86 7.61 -0.44 -3.22
C HIS A 86 6.78 0.54 -2.37
N ILE A 87 6.79 0.31 -1.07
CA ILE A 87 6.13 1.11 -0.05
C ILE A 87 7.20 1.61 0.92
N CYS A 88 7.03 2.83 1.41
CA CYS A 88 7.89 3.36 2.46
C CYS A 88 7.74 2.56 3.75
N HIS A 89 8.86 2.10 4.29
CA HIS A 89 8.95 1.50 5.60
C HIS A 89 9.92 2.33 6.44
N CYS A 90 9.44 2.90 7.55
CA CYS A 90 10.31 3.62 8.47
C CYS A 90 11.05 2.63 9.35
N ASN A 91 12.36 2.84 9.50
CA ASN A 91 13.20 1.97 10.32
C ASN A 91 12.76 1.98 11.78
N CYS A 92 13.13 0.93 12.51
CA CYS A 92 12.94 0.90 13.95
C CYS A 92 13.91 1.86 14.65
N SER A 93 13.40 2.57 15.65
CA SER A 93 14.25 3.26 16.62
C SER A 93 14.92 2.20 17.50
N GLY A 94 16.25 2.33 17.70
CA GLY A 94 17.02 1.44 18.56
C GLY A 94 16.77 1.67 20.04
#